data_AF-A0A927V8P4-F1
#
_entry.id   AF-A0A927V8P4-F1
#
_cell.length_a   1.000
_cell.length_b   1.000
_cell.length_c   1.000
_cell.angle_alpha   90.00
_cell.angle_beta   90.00
_cell.angle_gamma   90.00
#
_symmetry.space_group_name_H-M   'P 1'
#
loop_
_entity.id
_entity.type
_entity.pdbx_description
1 polymer ?
#
loop_
_entity_poly.entity_id
_entity_poly.type
_entity_poly.pdbx_seq_one_letter_code
_entity_poly.pdbx_strand_id
1 'polypeptide(L)'
;MGEKITVALAGAILLVMLPCLITLALNGRYEGITVDMLDSGRDVLINIDGENQLMDVEEYLVGVLPQVVDYGATKEFVEAQAVAVRTKVYYAMGDKTVINAGDLSYEYFDDNKYMNKYGIDNYQNIKKEFEQAIVNTAGQIIK
;
A
#
# COMPACT_ATOMS: atom_id res chain seq x y z
N MET A 1 16.96 -56.95 2.11
CA MET A 1 16.01 -56.26 3.01
C MET A 1 16.26 -54.75 3.06
N GLY A 2 17.52 -54.30 3.06
CA GLY A 2 17.87 -52.87 3.04
C GLY A 2 17.38 -52.07 1.83
N GLU A 3 17.50 -52.61 0.61
CA GLU A 3 17.11 -51.89 -0.63
C GLU A 3 15.65 -51.44 -0.67
N LYS A 4 14.72 -52.30 -0.22
CA LYS A 4 13.28 -51.97 -0.17
C LYS A 4 12.97 -50.86 0.85
N ILE A 5 13.75 -50.81 1.95
CA ILE A 5 13.62 -49.80 3.00
C ILE A 5 14.17 -48.46 2.50
N THR A 6 15.30 -48.48 1.76
CA THR A 6 15.87 -47.27 1.16
C THR A 6 14.94 -46.65 0.11
N VAL A 7 14.32 -47.48 -0.74
CA VAL A 7 13.36 -47.01 -1.75
C VAL A 7 12.09 -46.44 -1.09
N ALA A 8 11.58 -47.09 -0.03
CA ALA A 8 10.43 -46.59 0.71
C ALA A 8 10.73 -45.24 1.41
N LEU A 9 11.92 -45.10 2.00
CA LEU A 9 12.37 -43.85 2.62
C LEU A 9 12.55 -42.72 1.59
N ALA A 10 13.18 -43.01 0.45
CA ALA A 10 13.34 -42.04 -0.63
C ALA A 10 12.00 -41.57 -1.19
N GLY A 11 11.04 -42.49 -1.36
CA GLY A 11 9.67 -42.18 -1.78
C GLY A 11 8.95 -41.27 -0.78
N ALA A 12 9.06 -41.55 0.53
CA ALA A 12 8.47 -40.71 1.57
C ALA A 12 9.07 -39.30 1.62
N ILE A 13 10.39 -39.17 1.45
CA ILE A 13 11.08 -37.88 1.38
C ILE A 13 10.59 -37.09 0.16
N LEU A 14 10.50 -37.72 -1.01
CA LEU A 14 10.02 -37.06 -2.23
C LEU A 14 8.57 -36.56 -2.08
N LEU A 15 7.72 -37.35 -1.41
CA LEU A 15 6.30 -37.04 -1.18
C LEU A 15 6.11 -35.84 -0.24
N VAL A 16 7.04 -35.60 0.69
CA VAL A 16 7.03 -34.41 1.57
C VAL A 16 7.72 -33.21 0.90
N MET A 17 8.78 -33.43 0.13
CA MET A 17 9.53 -32.35 -0.52
C MET A 17 8.74 -31.70 -1.66
N LEU A 18 7.95 -32.46 -2.42
CA LEU A 18 7.13 -31.94 -3.52
C LEU A 18 6.12 -30.86 -3.05
N PRO A 19 5.28 -31.09 -2.03
CA PRO A 19 4.39 -30.07 -1.48
C PRO A 19 5.14 -28.84 -0.92
N CYS A 20 6.29 -29.04 -0.29
CA CYS A 20 7.11 -27.94 0.24
C CYS A 20 7.68 -27.06 -0.89
N LEU A 21 8.16 -27.66 -1.97
CA LEU A 21 8.67 -26.92 -3.13
C LEU A 21 7.55 -26.18 -3.88
N ILE A 22 6.36 -26.79 -3.99
CA ILE A 22 5.17 -26.14 -4.56
C ILE A 22 4.75 -24.96 -3.68
N THR A 23 4.67 -25.15 -2.36
CA THR A 23 4.34 -24.07 -1.41
C THR A 23 5.35 -22.93 -1.46
N LEU A 24 6.65 -23.24 -1.56
CA LEU A 24 7.71 -22.24 -1.69
C LEU A 24 7.64 -21.49 -3.02
N ALA A 25 7.35 -22.18 -4.13
CA ALA A 25 7.20 -21.58 -5.45
C ALA A 25 5.96 -20.66 -5.54
N LEU A 26 4.88 -21.01 -4.84
CA LEU A 26 3.66 -20.20 -4.78
C LEU A 26 3.78 -19.01 -3.82
N ASN A 27 4.38 -19.20 -2.63
CA ASN A 27 4.56 -18.12 -1.66
C ASN A 27 5.70 -17.16 -2.01
N GLY A 28 6.66 -17.57 -2.84
CA GLY A 28 7.73 -16.70 -3.33
C GLY A 28 7.26 -15.56 -4.25
N ARG A 29 5.97 -15.55 -4.61
CA ARG A 29 5.31 -14.54 -5.47
C ARG A 29 4.01 -14.01 -4.89
N TYR A 30 3.84 -14.04 -3.58
CA TYR A 30 2.77 -13.27 -2.97
C TYR A 30 3.16 -11.78 -3.01
N GLU A 31 2.99 -11.16 -4.18
CA GLU A 31 2.76 -9.73 -4.26
C GLU A 31 1.41 -9.52 -3.58
N GLY A 32 1.44 -9.05 -2.32
CA GLY A 32 0.24 -8.75 -1.57
C GLY A 32 -0.61 -7.69 -2.26
N ILE A 33 -1.76 -7.37 -1.68
CA ILE A 33 -2.58 -6.25 -2.17
C ILE A 33 -1.74 -4.98 -2.12
N THR A 34 -1.55 -4.34 -3.26
CA THR A 34 -0.91 -3.03 -3.41
C THR A 34 -1.96 -1.93 -3.55
N VAL A 35 -1.58 -0.68 -3.31
CA VAL A 35 -2.52 0.45 -3.31
C VAL A 35 -3.17 0.67 -4.68
N ASP A 36 -2.44 0.46 -5.77
CA ASP A 36 -2.93 0.54 -7.15
C ASP A 36 -3.99 -0.51 -7.51
N MET A 37 -4.13 -1.57 -6.71
CA MET A 37 -5.20 -2.56 -6.86
C MET A 37 -6.47 -2.19 -6.08
N LEU A 38 -6.43 -1.17 -5.23
CA LEU A 38 -7.59 -0.69 -4.51
C LEU A 38 -8.42 0.23 -5.40
N ASP A 39 -9.73 0.04 -5.37
CA ASP A 39 -10.69 0.93 -6.01
C ASP A 39 -11.71 1.34 -4.96
N SER A 40 -11.65 2.62 -4.59
CA SER A 40 -12.57 3.21 -3.63
C SER A 40 -13.87 3.71 -4.28
N GLY A 41 -13.94 3.70 -5.61
CA GLY A 41 -15.01 4.27 -6.41
C GLY A 41 -15.10 5.80 -6.32
N ARG A 42 -14.03 6.44 -5.83
CA ARG A 42 -13.95 7.89 -5.58
C ARG A 42 -12.58 8.40 -6.00
N ASP A 43 -12.59 9.50 -6.74
CA ASP A 43 -11.37 10.06 -7.33
C ASP A 43 -11.08 11.47 -6.85
N VAL A 44 -9.79 11.80 -6.84
CA VAL A 44 -9.27 13.15 -6.68
C VAL A 44 -8.71 13.62 -8.02
N LEU A 45 -9.18 14.77 -8.49
CA LEU A 45 -8.63 15.45 -9.64
C LEU A 45 -7.38 16.22 -9.20
N ILE A 46 -6.21 15.72 -9.59
CA ILE A 46 -4.90 16.32 -9.32
C ILE A 46 -4.34 16.97 -10.59
N ASN A 47 -3.54 18.03 -10.44
CA ASN A 47 -2.75 18.58 -11.53
C ASN A 47 -1.29 18.22 -11.30
N ILE A 48 -0.73 17.36 -12.14
CA ILE A 48 0.69 17.01 -12.14
C ILE A 48 1.29 17.58 -13.42
N ASP A 49 2.30 18.44 -13.28
CA ASP A 49 3.04 19.03 -14.40
C ASP A 49 2.17 19.70 -15.49
N GLY A 50 1.02 20.28 -15.08
CA GLY A 50 0.10 20.95 -15.98
C GLY A 50 -0.99 20.04 -16.57
N GLU A 51 -0.94 18.73 -16.32
CA GLU A 51 -1.97 17.78 -16.75
C GLU A 51 -2.90 17.41 -15.60
N ASN A 52 -4.20 17.44 -15.88
CA ASN A 52 -5.22 17.00 -14.93
C ASN A 52 -5.40 15.49 -15.02
N GLN A 53 -5.27 14.79 -13.90
CA GLN A 53 -5.42 13.36 -13.79
C GLN A 53 -6.43 13.01 -12.69
N LEU A 54 -7.25 12.00 -12.94
CA LEU A 54 -8.08 11.39 -11.90
C LEU A 54 -7.26 10.30 -11.24
N MET A 55 -7.19 10.36 -9.92
CA MET A 55 -6.46 9.41 -9.08
C MET A 55 -7.40 8.89 -8.01
N ASP A 56 -7.46 7.57 -7.81
CA ASP A 56 -8.28 6.99 -6.74
C ASP A 56 -7.86 7.57 -5.38
N VAL A 57 -8.82 7.72 -4.46
CA VAL A 57 -8.52 8.28 -3.14
C VAL A 57 -7.44 7.48 -2.40
N GLU A 58 -7.42 6.16 -2.49
CA GLU A 58 -6.40 5.32 -1.82
C GLU A 58 -4.99 5.60 -2.39
N GLU A 59 -4.86 5.80 -3.70
CA GLU A 59 -3.60 6.19 -4.33
C GLU A 59 -3.20 7.62 -3.96
N TYR A 60 -4.16 8.56 -3.96
CA TYR A 60 -3.94 9.95 -3.58
C TYR A 60 -3.39 10.10 -2.16
N LEU A 61 -3.83 9.24 -1.23
CA LEU A 61 -3.36 9.22 0.15
C LEU A 61 -1.83 9.01 0.24
N VAL A 62 -1.23 8.24 -0.67
CA VAL A 62 0.22 8.04 -0.72
C VAL A 62 0.92 9.39 -0.89
N GLY A 63 0.43 10.27 -1.75
CA GLY A 63 1.01 11.60 -1.94
C GLY A 63 0.74 12.59 -0.80
N VAL A 64 -0.21 12.33 0.10
CA VAL A 64 -0.59 13.26 1.18
C VAL A 64 0.01 12.91 2.53
N LEU A 65 0.17 11.62 2.83
CA LEU A 65 0.69 11.17 4.13
C LEU A 65 2.02 11.82 4.56
N PRO A 66 2.98 12.10 3.65
CA PRO A 66 4.19 12.82 4.03
C PRO A 66 3.95 14.19 4.64
N GLN A 67 2.85 14.86 4.34
CA GLN A 67 2.55 16.17 4.92
C GLN A 67 2.24 16.07 6.42
N VAL A 68 1.62 14.96 6.85
CA VAL A 68 1.07 14.80 8.21
C VAL A 68 1.84 13.80 9.07
N VAL A 69 2.75 13.02 8.47
CA VAL A 69 3.57 12.02 9.17
C VAL A 69 5.05 12.43 9.13
N ASP A 70 5.68 12.43 10.30
CA ASP A 70 7.12 12.65 10.44
C ASP A 70 7.91 11.34 10.45
N TYR A 71 9.21 11.44 10.19
CA TYR A 71 10.11 10.28 10.18
C TYR A 71 10.13 9.57 11.53
N GLY A 72 10.05 8.24 11.53
CA GLY A 72 10.07 7.42 12.73
C GLY A 72 8.74 7.33 13.48
N ALA A 73 7.63 7.77 12.86
CA ALA A 73 6.30 7.54 13.40
C ALA A 73 5.99 6.04 13.55
N THR A 74 5.22 5.69 14.56
CA THR A 74 4.77 4.30 14.80
C THR A 74 3.78 3.88 13.72
N LYS A 75 3.77 2.59 13.35
CA LYS A 75 2.81 2.02 12.39
C LYS A 75 1.36 2.42 12.66
N GLU A 76 0.92 2.32 13.91
CA GLU A 76 -0.46 2.62 14.33
C GLU A 76 -0.80 4.10 14.11
N PHE A 77 0.19 5.00 14.23
CA PHE A 77 0.00 6.42 13.95
C PHE A 77 -0.17 6.66 12.45
N VAL A 78 0.63 6.00 11.60
CA VAL A 78 0.50 6.10 10.14
C VAL A 78 -0.87 5.59 9.68
N GLU A 79 -1.31 4.44 10.20
CA GLU A 79 -2.64 3.88 9.93
C GLU A 79 -3.76 4.84 10.38
N ALA A 80 -3.63 5.44 11.57
CA ALA A 80 -4.59 6.44 12.05
C ALA A 80 -4.63 7.69 11.15
N GLN A 81 -3.48 8.17 10.66
CA GLN A 81 -3.41 9.29 9.73
C GLN A 81 -4.03 8.94 8.36
N ALA A 82 -3.81 7.72 7.85
CA ALA A 82 -4.45 7.26 6.62
C ALA A 82 -5.99 7.32 6.75
N VAL A 83 -6.54 6.80 7.84
CA VAL A 83 -7.98 6.90 8.14
C VAL A 83 -8.44 8.35 8.26
N ALA A 84 -7.70 9.21 8.96
CA ALA A 84 -8.06 10.61 9.15
C ALA A 84 -8.06 11.41 7.84
N VAL A 85 -7.04 11.22 6.99
CA VAL A 85 -6.94 11.87 5.67
C VAL A 85 -8.08 11.39 4.77
N ARG A 86 -8.29 10.07 4.64
CA ARG A 86 -9.41 9.49 3.86
C ARG A 86 -10.75 10.06 4.29
N THR A 87 -10.96 10.12 5.61
CA THR A 87 -12.16 10.68 6.22
C THR A 87 -12.36 12.13 5.77
N LYS A 88 -11.34 12.98 5.88
CA LYS A 88 -11.43 14.38 5.45
C LYS A 88 -11.76 14.50 3.97
N VAL A 89 -11.14 13.69 3.12
CA VAL A 89 -11.43 13.66 1.67
C VAL A 89 -12.90 13.32 1.42
N TYR A 90 -13.40 12.27 2.07
CA TYR A 90 -14.79 11.83 1.91
C TYR A 90 -15.80 12.85 2.43
N TYR A 91 -15.52 13.50 3.56
CA TYR A 91 -16.37 14.57 4.08
C TYR A 91 -16.38 15.80 3.16
N ALA A 92 -15.24 16.20 2.61
CA ALA A 92 -15.17 17.30 1.66
C ALA A 92 -15.89 16.98 0.35
N MET A 93 -15.85 15.72 -0.08
CA MET A 93 -16.51 15.24 -1.29
C MET A 93 -18.04 15.20 -1.15
N GLY A 94 -18.57 14.90 0.04
CA GLY A 94 -20.00 14.79 0.30
C GLY A 94 -20.64 13.67 -0.53
N ASP A 95 -21.68 14.00 -1.30
CA ASP A 95 -22.39 13.05 -2.18
C ASP A 95 -21.72 12.87 -3.56
N LYS A 96 -20.63 13.59 -3.84
CA LYS A 96 -19.91 13.48 -5.11
C LYS A 96 -19.02 12.23 -5.11
N THR A 97 -18.56 11.84 -6.29
CA THR A 97 -17.53 10.80 -6.48
C THR A 97 -16.18 11.37 -6.90
N VAL A 98 -16.11 12.67 -7.23
CA VAL A 98 -14.89 13.35 -7.67
C VAL A 98 -14.75 14.68 -6.93
N ILE A 99 -13.54 15.01 -6.47
CA ILE A 99 -13.20 16.31 -5.87
C ILE A 99 -11.87 16.84 -6.41
N ASN A 100 -11.68 18.16 -6.48
CA ASN A 100 -10.40 18.75 -6.85
C ASN A 100 -9.43 18.73 -5.66
N ALA A 101 -8.18 18.35 -5.89
CA ALA A 101 -7.14 18.35 -4.85
C ALA A 101 -6.95 19.73 -4.18
N GLY A 102 -7.14 20.82 -4.94
CA GLY A 102 -7.07 22.18 -4.43
C GLY A 102 -8.10 22.48 -3.34
N ASP A 103 -9.23 21.76 -3.32
CA ASP A 103 -10.29 21.94 -2.31
C ASP A 103 -9.95 21.21 -0.98
N LEU A 104 -8.97 20.30 -0.98
CA LEU A 104 -8.62 19.47 0.18
C LEU A 104 -7.59 20.11 1.10
N SER A 105 -6.96 21.21 0.67
CA SER A 105 -5.89 21.92 1.41
C SER A 105 -4.76 21.00 1.87
N TYR A 106 -4.44 19.99 1.06
CA TYR A 106 -3.28 19.13 1.23
C TYR A 106 -2.25 19.45 0.16
N GLU A 107 -0.99 19.43 0.57
CA GLU A 107 0.12 19.42 -0.35
C GLU A 107 0.35 17.99 -0.83
N TYR A 108 0.39 17.81 -2.15
CA TYR A 108 0.75 16.54 -2.75
C TYR A 108 2.28 16.43 -2.89
N PHE A 109 2.83 15.31 -2.43
CA PHE A 109 4.23 14.96 -2.48
C PHE A 109 4.48 13.97 -3.62
N ASP A 110 5.15 14.45 -4.67
CA ASP A 110 5.78 13.59 -5.68
C ASP A 110 7.06 12.93 -5.13
N ASP A 111 7.64 12.01 -5.91
CA ASP A 111 8.84 11.27 -5.52
C ASP A 111 10.04 12.20 -5.20
N ASN A 112 10.18 13.35 -5.86
CA ASN A 112 11.25 14.31 -5.56
C ASN A 112 11.04 14.96 -4.18
N LYS A 113 9.81 15.37 -3.86
CA LYS A 113 9.47 15.92 -2.54
C LYS A 113 9.62 14.88 -1.43
N TYR A 114 9.27 13.62 -1.71
CA TYR A 114 9.53 12.48 -0.84
C TYR A 114 11.02 12.32 -0.51
N MET A 115 11.86 12.29 -1.55
CA MET A 115 13.32 12.20 -1.40
C MET A 115 13.88 13.39 -0.63
N ASN A 116 13.38 14.60 -0.88
CA ASN A 116 13.79 15.79 -0.15
C ASN A 116 13.41 15.75 1.34
N LYS A 117 12.24 15.18 1.68
CA LYS A 117 11.79 15.10 3.09
C LYS A 117 12.48 13.98 3.86
N TYR A 118 12.64 12.79 3.28
CA TYR A 118 13.09 11.60 4.01
C TYR A 118 14.50 11.10 3.63
N GLY A 119 15.10 11.67 2.59
CA GLY A 119 16.37 11.24 2.03
C GLY A 119 16.20 10.15 0.95
N ILE A 120 17.10 10.19 -0.03
CA ILE A 120 17.12 9.29 -1.19
C ILE A 120 17.26 7.81 -0.77
N ASP A 121 17.95 7.53 0.33
CA ASP A 121 18.17 6.15 0.78
C ASP A 121 16.93 5.57 1.49
N ASN A 122 16.06 6.40 2.05
CA ASN A 122 14.94 5.95 2.88
C ASN A 122 13.57 6.07 2.21
N TYR A 123 13.41 6.91 1.18
CA TYR A 123 12.08 7.24 0.65
C TYR A 123 11.29 6.01 0.18
N GLN A 124 11.96 5.02 -0.44
CA GLN A 124 11.31 3.80 -0.92
C GLN A 124 10.70 2.98 0.22
N ASN A 125 11.45 2.81 1.31
CA ASN A 125 10.98 2.05 2.47
C ASN A 125 9.81 2.77 3.16
N ILE A 126 9.89 4.09 3.30
CA ILE A 126 8.83 4.89 3.93
C ILE A 126 7.58 4.93 3.07
N LYS A 127 7.72 5.12 1.75
CA LYS A 127 6.59 5.08 0.81
C LYS A 127 5.87 3.73 0.90
N LYS A 128 6.62 2.63 0.98
CA LYS A 128 6.07 1.29 1.19
C LYS A 128 5.36 1.12 2.54
N GLU A 129 5.87 1.71 3.62
CA GLU A 129 5.19 1.72 4.92
C GLU A 129 3.85 2.48 4.85
N PHE A 130 3.80 3.59 4.12
CA PHE A 130 2.57 4.36 3.89
C PHE A 130 1.57 3.57 3.04
N GLU A 131 2.02 2.98 1.94
CA GLU A 131 1.19 2.10 1.10
C GLU A 131 0.60 0.94 1.92
N GLN A 132 1.40 0.30 2.76
CA GLN A 132 0.91 -0.79 3.61
C GLN A 132 -0.12 -0.30 4.64
N ALA A 133 0.09 0.87 5.24
CA ALA A 133 -0.88 1.45 6.18
C ALA A 133 -2.21 1.80 5.50
N ILE A 134 -2.16 2.30 4.27
CA ILE A 134 -3.34 2.57 3.44
C ILE A 134 -4.08 1.27 3.15
N VAL A 135 -3.39 0.23 2.68
CA VAL A 135 -3.97 -1.11 2.42
C VAL A 135 -4.61 -1.70 3.69
N ASN A 136 -3.93 -1.64 4.83
CA ASN A 136 -4.45 -2.17 6.09
C ASN A 136 -5.71 -1.46 6.58
N THR A 137 -5.90 -0.21 6.16
CA THR A 137 -7.03 0.64 6.56
C THR A 137 -7.97 0.97 5.40
N ALA A 138 -7.90 0.20 4.30
CA ALA A 138 -8.67 0.47 3.09
C ALA A 138 -10.16 0.64 3.39
N GLY A 139 -10.74 1.73 2.88
CA GLY A 139 -12.15 2.07 3.09
C GLY A 139 -12.55 2.45 4.53
N GLN A 140 -11.64 2.43 5.51
CA GLN A 140 -11.95 2.84 6.88
C GLN A 140 -12.00 4.37 7.00
N ILE A 141 -13.06 4.86 7.64
CA ILE A 141 -13.30 6.28 7.93
C ILE A 141 -13.83 6.47 9.36
N ILE A 142 -13.67 7.68 9.90
CA ILE A 142 -14.28 8.08 11.17
C ILE A 142 -15.70 8.57 10.90
N LYS A 143 -16.68 7.98 11.59
CA LYS A 143 -18.10 8.34 11.50
C LYS A 143 -18.49 9.39 12.53
#